data_AF-A0A7T7V387-F1
#
_entry.id   AF-A0A7T7V387-F1
#
_cell.length_a   1.000
_cell.length_b   1.000
_cell.length_c   1.000
_cell.angle_alpha   90.00
_cell.angle_beta   90.00
_cell.angle_gamma   90.00
#
_symmetry.space_group_name_H-M   'P 1'
#
loop_
_entity.id
_entity.type
_entity.pdbx_description
1 polymer ?
#
loop_
_entity_poly.entity_id
_entity_poly.type
_entity_poly.pdbx_seq_one_letter_code
_entity_poly.pdbx_strand_id
1 'polypeptide(L)'
;MADYWKRNQDFLPGTKLNLNEENGVVLDVEINGIFGKIRWDTNKENDIEDWCGQFGSFLDAGGKILNQDFKFKHINDDGTLNNDCG
;
A
#
# COMPACT_ATOMS: atom_id res chain seq x y z
N MET A 1 -17.70 17.67 3.72
CA MET A 1 -16.69 17.67 4.80
C MET A 1 -15.40 17.19 4.16
N ALA A 2 -14.46 18.11 3.93
CA ALA A 2 -13.30 17.88 3.09
C ALA A 2 -12.33 16.89 3.75
N ASP A 3 -12.16 15.72 3.13
CA ASP A 3 -10.94 14.92 3.04
C ASP A 3 -9.96 15.05 4.22
N TYR A 4 -10.39 14.68 5.44
CA TYR A 4 -9.49 14.69 6.61
C TYR A 4 -8.23 13.83 6.37
N TRP A 5 -8.32 12.85 5.46
CA TRP A 5 -7.27 11.94 5.02
C TRP A 5 -6.19 12.62 4.16
N LYS A 6 -6.39 13.88 3.71
CA LYS A 6 -5.41 14.60 2.88
C LYS A 6 -4.28 15.28 3.65
N ARG A 7 -4.34 15.37 4.99
CA ARG A 7 -3.45 16.31 5.73
C ARG A 7 -2.38 15.68 6.63
N ASN A 8 -2.41 14.37 6.87
CA ASN A 8 -1.34 13.62 7.53
C ASN A 8 -1.09 12.32 6.75
N GLN A 9 -0.46 12.44 5.59
CA GLN A 9 -0.29 11.33 4.64
C GLN A 9 0.95 10.49 4.95
N ASP A 10 1.18 10.12 6.20
CA ASP A 10 2.04 8.96 6.42
C ASP A 10 1.35 7.73 5.85
N PHE A 11 2.12 6.71 5.46
CA PHE A 11 1.54 5.43 5.05
C PHE A 11 0.65 4.91 6.18
N LEU A 12 -0.67 4.93 6.03
CA LEU A 12 -1.57 4.32 7.00
C LEU A 12 -1.77 2.84 6.63
N PRO A 13 -1.78 1.90 7.57
CA PRO A 13 -2.14 0.51 7.31
C PRO A 13 -3.45 0.40 6.52
N GLY A 14 -3.48 -0.49 5.53
CA GLY A 14 -4.60 -0.68 4.62
C GLY A 14 -4.70 0.34 3.49
N THR A 15 -3.82 1.35 3.43
CA THR A 15 -3.83 2.34 2.35
C THR A 15 -3.50 1.67 1.02
N LYS A 16 -4.48 1.67 0.10
CA LYS A 16 -4.28 1.24 -1.28
C LYS A 16 -3.56 2.30 -2.08
N LEU A 17 -2.54 1.91 -2.83
CA LEU A 17 -1.66 2.81 -3.57
C LEU A 17 -1.21 2.21 -4.91
N ASN A 18 -0.65 3.07 -5.76
CA ASN A 18 -0.10 2.71 -7.06
C ASN A 18 1.24 3.38 -7.26
N LEU A 19 2.21 2.67 -7.85
CA LEU A 19 3.49 3.19 -8.29
C LEU A 19 3.87 2.46 -9.58
N ASN A 20 4.28 3.19 -10.62
CA ASN A 20 4.74 2.59 -11.89
C ASN A 20 3.81 1.49 -12.45
N GLU A 21 2.48 1.72 -12.42
CA GLU A 21 1.46 0.78 -12.88
C GLU A 21 1.25 -0.46 -11.98
N GLU A 22 2.01 -0.59 -10.90
CA GLU A 22 1.84 -1.62 -9.88
C GLU A 22 0.94 -1.12 -8.75
N ASN A 23 0.01 -1.96 -8.30
CA ASN A 23 -0.91 -1.63 -7.21
C ASN A 23 -0.45 -2.35 -5.95
N GLY A 24 -0.56 -1.70 -4.80
CA GLY A 24 -0.16 -2.29 -3.53
C GLY A 24 -0.96 -1.74 -2.36
N VAL A 25 -0.75 -2.36 -1.20
CA VAL A 25 -1.37 -1.98 0.05
C VAL A 25 -0.32 -1.83 1.14
N VAL A 26 -0.47 -0.79 1.96
CA VAL A 26 0.36 -0.62 3.15
C VAL A 26 -0.01 -1.68 4.19
N LEU A 27 0.98 -2.44 4.63
CA LEU A 27 0.83 -3.45 5.67
C LEU A 27 0.73 -2.79 7.05
N ASP A 28 0.04 -3.47 7.97
CA ASP A 28 0.04 -3.14 9.40
C ASP A 28 1.35 -3.59 10.06
N VAL A 29 2.46 -3.10 9.52
CA VAL A 29 3.81 -3.37 10.00
C VAL A 29 4.53 -2.04 10.16
N GLU A 30 4.79 -1.68 11.41
CA GLU A 30 5.61 -0.53 11.75
C GLU A 30 7.06 -0.95 12.01
N ILE A 31 8.01 -0.12 11.59
CA ILE A 31 9.41 -0.20 11.95
C ILE A 31 9.79 1.10 12.65
N ASN A 32 10.20 1.00 13.92
CA ASN A 32 10.56 2.17 14.74
C ASN A 32 9.44 3.22 14.82
N GLY A 33 8.17 2.79 14.89
CA GLY A 33 7.00 3.66 14.97
C GLY A 33 6.60 4.31 13.64
N ILE A 34 7.13 3.82 12.52
CA ILE A 34 6.85 4.33 11.18
C ILE A 34 6.29 3.21 10.32
N PHE A 35 5.16 3.47 9.68
CA PHE A 35 4.57 2.60 8.68
C PHE A 35 5.11 2.89 7.28
N GLY A 36 4.93 1.94 6.38
CA GLY A 36 5.36 2.09 4.99
C GLY A 36 5.84 0.81 4.33
N LYS A 37 5.71 -0.36 4.96
CA LYS A 37 5.83 -1.61 4.21
C LYS A 37 4.66 -1.76 3.27
N ILE A 38 4.96 -1.96 1.99
CA ILE A 38 3.97 -2.12 0.93
C ILE A 38 4.01 -3.56 0.45
N ARG A 39 2.85 -4.22 0.40
CA ARG A 39 2.66 -5.47 -0.33
C ARG A 39 2.12 -5.16 -1.71
N TRP A 40 2.84 -5.58 -2.74
CA TRP A 40 2.40 -5.43 -4.13
C TRP A 40 1.43 -6.53 -4.55
N ASP A 41 0.49 -6.18 -5.43
CA ASP A 41 -0.56 -7.05 -5.96
C ASP A 41 -0.01 -8.06 -6.98
N THR A 42 0.85 -8.96 -6.51
CA THR A 42 1.48 -10.00 -7.32
C THR A 42 1.26 -11.37 -6.69
N ASN A 43 1.34 -12.41 -7.52
CA ASN A 43 1.20 -13.80 -7.09
C ASN A 43 2.38 -14.32 -6.27
N LYS A 44 3.43 -13.51 -6.05
CA LYS A 44 4.59 -13.88 -5.26
C LYS A 44 4.34 -13.50 -3.81
N GLU A 45 4.35 -14.47 -2.90
CA GLU A 45 4.07 -14.27 -1.46
C GLU A 45 4.95 -13.18 -0.81
N ASN A 46 6.18 -12.99 -1.30
CA ASN A 46 7.18 -12.11 -0.69
C ASN A 46 7.45 -10.81 -1.48
N ASP A 47 6.52 -10.36 -2.32
CA ASP A 47 6.65 -9.07 -3.02
C ASP A 47 6.26 -7.94 -2.06
N ILE A 48 7.17 -7.66 -1.12
CA ILE A 48 7.03 -6.65 -0.08
C ILE A 48 8.21 -5.69 -0.19
N GLU A 49 7.92 -4.40 -0.27
CA GLU A 49 8.92 -3.35 -0.26
C GLU A 49 8.81 -2.48 1.00
N ASP A 50 9.95 -1.98 1.46
CA ASP A 50 10.02 -1.11 2.63
C ASP A 50 10.12 0.35 2.18
N TRP A 51 9.04 1.09 2.41
CA TRP A 51 8.96 2.52 2.18
C TRP A 51 8.76 3.29 3.51
N CYS A 52 9.10 2.70 4.66
CA CYS A 52 8.95 3.34 5.96
C CYS A 52 9.72 4.67 6.01
N GLY A 53 9.00 5.77 6.24
CA GLY A 53 9.57 7.11 6.27
C GLY A 53 9.97 7.67 4.90
N GLN A 54 9.63 6.96 3.81
CA GLN A 54 9.92 7.35 2.43
C GLN A 54 8.69 7.85 1.67
N PHE A 55 7.63 8.28 2.37
CA PHE A 55 6.40 8.74 1.71
C PHE A 55 6.63 9.90 0.73
N GLY A 56 7.51 10.85 1.07
CA GLY A 56 7.88 11.93 0.16
C GLY A 56 8.54 11.43 -1.12
N SER A 57 9.47 10.47 -1.01
CA SER A 57 10.12 9.82 -2.14
C SER A 57 9.15 8.97 -2.97
N PHE A 58 8.17 8.34 -2.32
CA PHE A 58 7.12 7.59 -2.99
C PHE A 58 6.29 8.51 -3.91
N LEU A 59 5.88 9.67 -3.41
CA LEU A 59 5.16 10.66 -4.21
C LEU A 59 6.02 11.24 -5.34
N ASP A 60 7.30 11.54 -5.08
CA ASP A 60 8.25 12.04 -6.08
C ASP A 60 8.47 11.05 -7.22
N ALA A 61 8.50 9.74 -6.90
CA ALA A 61 8.54 8.66 -7.88
C ALA A 61 7.24 8.48 -8.68
N GLY A 62 6.23 9.32 -8.46
CA GLY A 62 4.93 9.26 -9.15
C GLY A 62 3.89 8.37 -8.46
N GLY A 63 4.17 7.97 -7.21
CA GLY A 63 3.27 7.18 -6.38
C GLY A 63 1.97 7.92 -6.08
N LYS A 64 0.86 7.19 -6.05
CA LYS A 64 -0.49 7.73 -5.88
C LYS A 64 -1.28 6.88 -4.91
N ILE A 65 -2.11 7.53 -4.10
CA ILE A 65 -3.12 6.82 -3.30
C ILE A 65 -4.29 6.46 -4.21
N LEU A 66 -4.71 5.20 -4.16
CA LEU A 66 -5.84 4.68 -4.91
C LEU A 66 -7.15 4.93 -4.18
N ASN A 67 -8.26 4.73 -4.89
CA ASN A 67 -9.56 4.59 -4.25
C ASN A 67 -9.52 3.35 -3.33
N GLN A 68 -9.99 3.48 -2.10
CA GLN A 68 -10.03 2.38 -1.14
C GLN A 68 -11.05 1.29 -1.51
N ASP A 69 -11.96 1.55 -2.46
CA ASP A 69 -12.81 0.53 -3.10
C ASP A 69 -12.07 -0.33 -4.16
N PHE A 70 -10.80 -0.04 -4.45
CA PHE A 70 -10.00 -0.81 -5.40
C PHE A 70 -9.90 -2.28 -4.98
N LYS A 71 -10.09 -3.20 -5.91
CA LYS A 71 -9.95 -4.64 -5.66
C LYS A 71 -8.66 -5.15 -6.28
N PHE A 72 -7.78 -5.62 -5.42
CA PHE A 72 -6.58 -6.35 -5.81
C PHE A 72 -6.94 -7.69 -6.46
N LYS A 73 -6.05 -8.17 -7.31
CA LYS A 73 -6.23 -9.42 -8.06
C LYS A 73 -5.64 -10.62 -7.31
N HIS A 74 -4.49 -10.44 -6.68
CA HIS A 74 -3.65 -11.47 -6.09
C HIS A 74 -3.54 -11.37 -4.57
N ILE A 75 -3.84 -10.20 -3.98
CA ILE A 75 -3.80 -9.98 -2.54
C ILE A 75 -5.15 -9.49 -2.00
N ASN A 76 -5.34 -9.56 -0.68
CA ASN A 76 -6.45 -8.96 0.03
C ASN A 76 -6.07 -7.55 0.55
N ASP A 77 -7.04 -6.85 1.13
CA ASP A 77 -6.85 -5.50 1.70
C ASP A 77 -5.92 -5.46 2.92
N ASP A 78 -5.61 -6.62 3.51
CA ASP A 78 -4.61 -6.78 4.58
C ASP A 78 -3.23 -7.22 4.06
N GLY A 79 -3.07 -7.37 2.74
CA GLY A 79 -1.85 -7.82 2.09
C GLY A 79 -1.61 -9.34 2.11
N THR A 80 -2.54 -10.14 2.64
CA THR A 80 -2.47 -11.60 2.51
C THR A 80 -2.72 -12.02 1.06
N LEU A 81 -2.16 -13.16 0.64
CA LEU A 81 -2.48 -13.71 -0.68
C LEU A 81 -3.96 -14.05 -0.76
N ASN A 82 -4.59 -13.62 -1.86
CA ASN A 82 -5.93 -14.05 -2.19
C ASN A 82 -5.85 -15.52 -2.61
N ASN A 83 -6.16 -16.40 -1.67
CA ASN A 83 -6.08 -17.86 -1.85
C ASN A 83 -7.30 -18.41 -2.60
N ASP A 84 -7.83 -17.64 -3.57
CA ASP A 84 -8.87 -18.11 -4.49
C ASP A 84 -8.23 -19.19 -5.38
N CYS A 85 -8.24 -20.42 -4.86
CA CYS A 85 -8.00 -21.65 -5.62
C CYS A 85 -9.11 -21.77 -6.66
N GLY A 86 -8.90 -21.16 -7.82
CA GLY A 86 -9.62 -21.51 -9.05
C GLY A 86 -9.29 -22.92 -9.51
#